data_AF-A0A425C6J5-F1
#
_entry.id   AF-A0A425C6J5-F1
#
_cell.length_a   1.000
_cell.length_b   1.000
_cell.length_c   1.000
_cell.angle_alpha   90.00
_cell.angle_beta   90.00
_cell.angle_gamma   90.00
#
_symmetry.space_group_name_H-M   'P 1'
#
loop_
_entity.id
_entity.type
_entity.pdbx_description
1 polymer ?
#
loop_
_entity_poly.entity_id
_entity_poly.type
_entity_poly.pdbx_seq_one_letter_code
_entity_poly.pdbx_strand_id
1 'polypeptide(L)'
;MLPFRRASYSSSDVWETSEPVANPLHFLYSDDEMFSDLLCPRCRAFLRPSLVQALPLPWKELPPDGDDAPCFYDATTHLVVWSPPAGCSAAARRVFAANGTIFAVCACRIPWERRRHILRHMRMYAIKYKEEVHVTLAAELRRVLARCKDDDDESCCRL
;
A
#
# COMPACT_ATOMS: atom_id res chain seq x y z
N MET A 1 -62.68 -18.73 -44.22
CA MET A 1 -62.60 -19.02 -42.78
C MET A 1 -61.26 -19.66 -42.48
N LEU A 2 -60.37 -18.94 -41.80
CA LEU A 2 -59.14 -19.45 -41.18
C LEU A 2 -59.02 -18.79 -39.79
N PRO A 3 -58.60 -19.51 -38.74
CA PRO A 3 -58.62 -18.99 -37.38
C PRO A 3 -57.40 -18.08 -37.11
N PHE A 4 -57.68 -16.95 -36.48
CA PHE A 4 -56.69 -16.00 -35.96
C PHE A 4 -56.02 -16.61 -34.71
N ARG A 5 -54.76 -17.05 -34.81
CA ARG A 5 -53.95 -17.41 -33.63
C ARG A 5 -53.38 -16.12 -33.03
N ARG A 6 -53.82 -15.76 -31.82
CA ARG A 6 -53.14 -14.76 -30.99
C ARG A 6 -51.80 -15.34 -30.52
N ALA A 7 -50.70 -14.77 -30.99
CA ALA A 7 -49.41 -14.95 -30.35
C ALA A 7 -49.43 -14.16 -29.03
N SER A 8 -49.41 -14.87 -27.90
CA SER A 8 -49.12 -14.29 -26.59
C SER A 8 -47.63 -13.96 -26.55
N TYR A 9 -47.28 -12.67 -26.67
CA TYR A 9 -45.94 -12.21 -26.34
C TYR A 9 -45.80 -12.17 -24.81
N SER A 10 -45.06 -13.14 -24.28
CA SER A 10 -44.45 -13.08 -22.95
C SER A 10 -43.49 -11.87 -22.93
N SER A 11 -43.78 -10.88 -22.10
CA SER A 11 -43.02 -9.61 -22.03
C SER A 11 -41.82 -9.68 -21.08
N SER A 12 -41.26 -10.86 -20.81
CA SER A 12 -40.19 -11.01 -19.80
C SER A 12 -38.83 -11.48 -20.32
N ASP A 13 -38.66 -11.78 -21.61
CA ASP A 13 -37.45 -12.48 -22.09
C ASP A 13 -36.41 -11.60 -22.81
N VAL A 14 -36.49 -10.27 -22.69
CA VAL A 14 -35.51 -9.37 -23.36
C VAL A 14 -34.31 -9.02 -22.47
N TRP A 15 -34.37 -9.33 -21.17
CA TRP A 15 -33.32 -8.92 -20.21
C TRP A 15 -32.46 -10.07 -19.67
N GLU A 16 -32.69 -11.31 -20.12
CA GLU A 16 -31.83 -12.47 -19.81
C GLU A 16 -30.79 -12.72 -20.91
N THR A 17 -30.03 -11.69 -21.28
CA THR A 17 -28.75 -11.89 -21.97
C THR A 17 -27.64 -11.64 -20.96
N SER A 18 -26.96 -12.72 -20.60
CA SER A 18 -25.69 -12.77 -19.88
C SER A 18 -24.53 -12.16 -20.70
N GLU A 19 -24.76 -10.99 -21.30
CA GLU A 19 -23.66 -10.22 -21.90
C GLU A 19 -22.90 -9.57 -20.75
N PRO A 20 -21.57 -9.74 -20.67
CA PRO A 20 -20.78 -9.03 -19.68
C PRO A 20 -20.95 -7.54 -19.97
N VAL A 21 -21.68 -6.85 -19.11
CA VAL A 21 -21.86 -5.39 -19.19
C VAL A 21 -20.46 -4.79 -19.20
N ALA A 22 -20.01 -4.37 -20.39
CA ALA A 22 -18.69 -3.80 -20.58
C ALA A 22 -18.64 -2.54 -19.73
N ASN A 23 -17.81 -2.54 -18.68
CA ASN A 23 -17.61 -1.35 -17.87
C ASN A 23 -16.81 -0.32 -18.71
N PRO A 24 -17.44 0.76 -19.19
CA PRO A 24 -16.78 1.71 -20.09
C PRO A 24 -15.63 2.46 -19.41
N LEU A 25 -15.54 2.40 -18.08
CA LEU A 25 -14.43 2.99 -17.31
C LEU A 25 -13.13 2.18 -17.41
N HIS A 26 -13.16 0.92 -17.91
CA HIS A 26 -11.96 0.09 -18.07
C HIS A 26 -10.95 0.69 -19.08
N PHE A 27 -11.40 1.56 -19.99
CA PHE A 27 -10.52 2.24 -20.94
C PHE A 27 -9.91 3.55 -20.40
N LEU A 28 -10.47 4.09 -19.32
CA LEU A 28 -10.04 5.39 -18.76
C LEU A 28 -8.90 5.27 -17.77
N TYR A 29 -8.71 4.08 -17.19
CA TYR A 29 -7.69 3.82 -16.18
C TYR A 29 -6.80 2.67 -16.64
N SER A 30 -5.51 2.78 -16.36
CA SER A 30 -4.63 1.64 -16.51
C SER A 30 -5.09 0.50 -15.61
N ASP A 31 -4.79 -0.73 -16.05
CA ASP A 31 -5.06 -1.95 -15.29
C ASP A 31 -4.60 -1.84 -13.83
N ASP A 32 -3.52 -1.12 -13.54
CA ASP A 32 -2.97 -0.91 -12.19
C ASP A 32 -3.72 0.17 -11.38
N GLU A 33 -4.24 1.21 -12.02
CA GLU A 33 -5.04 2.26 -11.37
C GLU A 33 -6.41 1.73 -10.91
N MET A 34 -6.96 0.72 -11.59
CA MET A 34 -8.22 0.09 -11.17
C MET A 34 -8.16 -0.55 -9.77
N PHE A 35 -6.97 -0.85 -9.26
CA PHE A 35 -6.77 -1.47 -7.96
C PHE A 35 -6.05 -0.55 -6.96
N SER A 36 -5.87 0.74 -7.26
CA SER A 36 -5.15 1.67 -6.38
C SER A 36 -5.76 1.80 -4.99
N ASP A 37 -7.07 1.62 -4.88
CA ASP A 37 -7.81 1.71 -3.61
C ASP A 37 -7.72 0.42 -2.78
N LEU A 38 -7.26 -0.67 -3.39
CA LEU A 38 -7.19 -2.00 -2.78
C LEU A 38 -5.74 -2.41 -2.50
N LEU A 39 -4.85 -2.13 -3.45
CA LEU A 39 -3.48 -2.65 -3.50
C LEU A 39 -2.46 -1.52 -3.35
N CYS A 40 -1.34 -1.84 -2.72
CA CYS A 40 -0.24 -0.91 -2.62
C CYS A 40 0.45 -0.72 -3.97
N PRO A 41 0.70 0.51 -4.44
CA PRO A 41 1.40 0.73 -5.70
C PRO A 41 2.88 0.27 -5.67
N ARG A 42 3.46 0.03 -4.48
CA ARG A 42 4.86 -0.41 -4.32
C ARG A 42 5.03 -1.91 -4.25
N CYS A 43 4.31 -2.59 -3.34
CA CYS A 43 4.44 -4.04 -3.13
C CYS A 43 3.26 -4.86 -3.69
N ARG A 44 2.23 -4.20 -4.25
CA ARG A 44 1.03 -4.83 -4.81
C ARG A 44 0.23 -5.70 -3.82
N ALA A 45 0.55 -5.64 -2.53
CA ALA A 45 -0.19 -6.29 -1.44
C ALA A 45 -1.40 -5.46 -1.00
N PHE A 46 -2.36 -6.08 -0.31
CA PHE A 46 -3.57 -5.39 0.17
C PHE A 46 -3.23 -4.24 1.12
N LEU A 47 -3.87 -3.09 0.96
CA LEU A 47 -3.60 -1.91 1.78
C LEU A 47 -3.98 -2.10 3.25
N ARG A 48 -4.97 -2.95 3.54
CA ARG A 48 -5.47 -3.23 4.90
C ARG A 48 -5.91 -4.69 5.01
N PRO A 49 -5.83 -5.30 6.20
CA PRO A 49 -6.33 -6.67 6.42
C PRO A 49 -7.81 -6.85 6.08
N SER A 50 -8.64 -5.82 6.25
CA SER A 50 -10.08 -5.88 5.94
C SER A 50 -10.40 -5.94 4.45
N LEU A 51 -9.42 -5.64 3.57
CA LEU A 51 -9.59 -5.67 2.12
C LEU A 51 -9.16 -7.02 1.53
N VAL A 52 -8.58 -7.87 2.36
CA VAL A 52 -8.16 -9.22 1.99
C VAL A 52 -9.41 -10.02 1.61
N GLN A 53 -9.39 -10.56 0.40
CA GLN A 53 -10.53 -11.30 -0.12
C GLN A 53 -10.41 -12.77 0.27
N ALA A 54 -11.50 -13.33 0.77
CA ALA A 54 -11.56 -14.74 1.11
C ALA A 54 -11.41 -15.61 -0.15
N LEU A 55 -10.80 -16.78 0.03
CA LEU A 55 -10.81 -17.82 -0.99
C LEU A 55 -12.24 -18.28 -1.28
N PRO A 56 -12.54 -18.68 -2.52
CA PRO A 56 -13.79 -19.39 -2.80
C PRO A 56 -13.81 -20.68 -1.97
N LEU A 57 -14.91 -20.94 -1.26
CA LEU A 57 -15.11 -22.24 -0.61
C LEU A 57 -15.08 -23.33 -1.69
N PRO A 58 -14.46 -24.49 -1.43
CA PRO A 58 -13.92 -24.98 -0.15
C PRO A 58 -12.40 -24.78 0.02
N TRP A 59 -11.79 -23.90 -0.78
CA TRP A 59 -10.34 -23.76 -0.86
C TRP A 59 -9.74 -23.10 0.38
N LYS A 60 -8.54 -23.54 0.74
CA LYS A 60 -7.70 -22.96 1.80
C LYS A 60 -6.29 -22.79 1.28
N GLU A 61 -5.63 -21.69 1.61
CA GLU A 61 -4.19 -21.56 1.40
C GLU A 61 -3.49 -22.26 2.57
N LEU A 62 -2.56 -23.14 2.27
CA LEU A 62 -1.67 -23.74 3.25
C LEU A 62 -0.39 -22.91 3.30
N PRO A 63 0.09 -22.58 4.52
CA PRO A 63 1.36 -21.90 4.65
C PRO A 63 2.49 -22.77 4.07
N PRO A 64 3.56 -22.15 3.58
CA PRO A 64 4.73 -22.88 3.09
C PRO A 64 5.28 -23.78 4.20
N ASP A 65 5.52 -25.05 3.88
CA ASP A 65 6.17 -25.99 4.78
C ASP A 65 7.67 -26.02 4.45
N GLY A 66 8.49 -25.43 5.33
CA GLY A 66 9.93 -25.28 5.10
C GLY A 66 10.27 -24.40 3.89
N ASP A 67 10.88 -25.01 2.87
CA ASP A 67 11.33 -24.35 1.64
C ASP A 67 10.27 -24.34 0.51
N ASP A 68 9.10 -24.92 0.76
CA ASP A 68 8.04 -24.98 -0.23
C ASP A 68 7.35 -23.61 -0.43
N ALA A 69 6.79 -23.38 -1.62
CA ALA A 69 5.90 -22.24 -1.84
C ALA A 69 4.57 -22.43 -1.11
N PRO A 70 3.70 -21.40 -0.99
CA PRO A 70 2.32 -21.59 -0.53
C PRO A 70 1.51 -22.39 -1.57
N CYS A 71 0.70 -23.36 -1.12
CA CYS A 71 -0.27 -24.07 -1.97
C CYS A 71 -1.71 -23.77 -1.58
N PHE A 72 -2.63 -24.08 -2.48
CA PHE A 72 -4.06 -24.10 -2.24
C PHE A 72 -4.55 -25.54 -2.17
N TYR A 73 -5.33 -25.83 -1.14
CA TYR A 73 -5.91 -27.13 -0.88
C TYR A 73 -7.43 -27.04 -0.88
N ASP A 74 -8.08 -27.92 -1.64
CA ASP A 74 -9.53 -28.12 -1.64
C ASP A 74 -9.91 -29.12 -0.56
N ALA A 75 -10.66 -28.67 0.44
CA ALA A 75 -11.07 -29.51 1.57
C ALA A 75 -12.09 -30.60 1.22
N THR A 76 -12.74 -30.54 0.06
CA THR A 76 -13.75 -31.50 -0.38
C THR A 76 -13.20 -32.54 -1.34
N THR A 77 -12.39 -32.11 -2.32
CA THR A 77 -11.83 -33.00 -3.34
C THR A 77 -10.42 -33.50 -3.00
N HIS A 78 -9.82 -32.96 -1.93
CA HIS A 78 -8.44 -33.22 -1.52
C HIS A 78 -7.39 -32.85 -2.58
N LEU A 79 -7.75 -31.96 -3.53
CA LEU A 79 -6.84 -31.49 -4.56
C LEU A 79 -5.91 -30.41 -4.02
N VAL A 80 -4.64 -30.48 -4.42
CA VAL A 80 -3.61 -29.47 -4.13
C VAL A 80 -3.19 -28.80 -5.42
N VAL A 81 -3.18 -27.47 -5.43
CA VAL A 81 -2.74 -26.66 -6.57
C VAL A 81 -1.79 -25.56 -6.11
N TRP A 82 -0.80 -25.24 -6.95
CA TRP A 82 0.21 -24.20 -6.68
C TRP A 82 -0.17 -22.83 -7.24
N SER A 83 -1.35 -22.71 -7.83
CA SER A 83 -1.87 -21.47 -8.42
C SER A 83 -3.25 -21.15 -7.85
N PRO A 84 -3.66 -19.87 -7.76
CA PRO A 84 -4.95 -19.50 -7.19
C PRO A 84 -6.11 -20.21 -7.89
N PRO A 85 -7.05 -20.82 -7.14
CA PRO A 85 -8.14 -21.59 -7.72
C PRO A 85 -9.10 -20.71 -8.53
N ALA A 86 -9.83 -21.34 -9.46
CA ALA A 86 -10.87 -20.68 -10.23
C ALA A 86 -11.93 -20.09 -9.28
N GLY A 87 -12.33 -18.84 -9.52
CA GLY A 87 -13.23 -18.09 -8.63
C GLY A 87 -12.52 -17.06 -7.73
N CYS A 88 -11.18 -17.09 -7.63
CA CYS A 88 -10.44 -16.00 -6.99
C CYS A 88 -10.62 -14.69 -7.78
N SER A 89 -10.75 -13.58 -7.08
CA SER A 89 -10.84 -12.26 -7.71
C SER A 89 -9.57 -11.86 -8.45
N ALA A 90 -9.70 -10.93 -9.39
CA ALA A 90 -8.56 -10.37 -10.11
C ALA A 90 -7.52 -9.74 -9.16
N ALA A 91 -7.98 -9.06 -8.10
CA ALA A 91 -7.11 -8.46 -7.10
C ALA A 91 -6.27 -9.52 -6.37
N ALA A 92 -6.89 -10.60 -5.88
CA ALA A 92 -6.18 -11.67 -5.18
C ALA A 92 -5.14 -12.35 -6.08
N ARG A 93 -5.47 -12.60 -7.36
CA ARG A 93 -4.51 -13.16 -8.33
C ARG A 93 -3.30 -12.25 -8.56
N ARG A 94 -3.50 -10.93 -8.61
CA ARG A 94 -2.40 -9.97 -8.72
C ARG A 94 -1.54 -9.93 -7.46
N VAL A 95 -2.16 -10.01 -6.28
CA VAL A 95 -1.42 -10.09 -5.01
C VAL A 95 -0.54 -11.34 -4.99
N PHE A 96 -1.08 -12.49 -5.38
CA PHE A 96 -0.34 -13.75 -5.49
C PHE A 96 0.82 -13.66 -6.47
N ALA A 97 0.59 -13.12 -7.67
CA ALA A 97 1.66 -12.95 -8.66
C ALA A 97 2.84 -12.09 -8.16
N ALA A 98 2.58 -11.14 -7.25
CA ALA A 98 3.61 -10.27 -6.69
C ALA A 98 4.26 -10.81 -5.41
N ASN A 99 3.52 -11.54 -4.56
CA ASN A 99 3.94 -11.88 -3.20
C ASN A 99 4.04 -13.40 -2.94
N GLY A 100 3.59 -14.24 -3.86
CA GLY A 100 3.53 -15.71 -3.69
C GLY A 100 2.37 -16.19 -2.80
N THR A 101 1.60 -15.28 -2.21
CA THR A 101 0.43 -15.59 -1.36
C THR A 101 -0.71 -14.62 -1.70
N ILE A 102 -1.96 -15.05 -1.54
CA ILE A 102 -3.12 -14.16 -1.72
C ILE A 102 -3.45 -13.36 -0.45
N PHE A 103 -2.87 -13.70 0.70
CA PHE A 103 -3.15 -13.04 1.98
C PHE A 103 -2.15 -11.93 2.34
N ALA A 104 -1.29 -11.52 1.39
CA ALA A 104 -0.29 -10.49 1.64
C ALA A 104 -0.92 -9.13 1.96
N VAL A 105 -0.55 -8.57 3.12
CA VAL A 105 -0.91 -7.20 3.54
C VAL A 105 0.32 -6.31 3.43
N CYS A 106 0.11 -5.11 2.91
CA CYS A 106 1.14 -4.11 2.67
C CYS A 106 1.81 -3.67 3.98
N ALA A 107 3.14 -3.79 4.01
CA ALA A 107 4.01 -3.22 5.05
C ALA A 107 4.74 -1.94 4.59
N CYS A 108 4.57 -1.50 3.33
CA CYS A 108 5.27 -0.33 2.80
C CYS A 108 4.85 0.98 3.46
N ARG A 109 3.61 1.06 3.97
CA ARG A 109 3.10 2.28 4.60
C ARG A 109 3.50 2.26 6.06
N ILE A 110 4.39 3.17 6.47
CA ILE A 110 4.78 3.32 7.87
C ILE A 110 3.49 3.59 8.69
N PRO A 111 3.18 2.80 9.74
CA PRO A 111 1.99 3.03 10.56
C PRO A 111 2.04 4.41 11.22
N TRP A 112 0.87 4.98 11.52
CA TRP A 112 0.77 6.35 12.05
C TRP A 112 1.53 6.50 13.37
N GLU A 113 1.51 5.51 14.25
CA GLU A 113 2.24 5.51 15.52
C GLU A 113 3.74 5.63 15.28
N ARG A 114 4.26 4.86 14.30
CA ARG A 114 5.69 4.89 13.94
C ARG A 114 6.07 6.21 13.27
N ARG A 115 5.23 6.79 12.40
CA ARG A 115 5.45 8.15 11.87
C ARG A 115 5.48 9.20 12.98
N ARG A 116 4.52 9.14 13.91
CA ARG A 116 4.45 10.06 15.06
C ARG A 116 5.68 9.93 15.95
N HIS A 117 6.16 8.71 16.19
CA HIS A 117 7.39 8.45 16.94
C HIS A 117 8.62 9.05 16.24
N ILE A 118 8.77 8.83 14.93
CA ILE A 118 9.85 9.41 14.12
C ILE A 118 9.82 10.95 14.21
N LEU A 119 8.66 11.57 14.01
CA LEU A 119 8.51 13.02 14.09
C LEU A 119 8.83 13.58 15.49
N ARG A 120 8.46 12.86 16.56
CA ARG A 120 8.84 13.23 17.93
C ARG A 120 10.35 13.18 18.14
N HIS A 121 11.01 12.13 17.66
CA HIS A 121 12.47 12.03 17.72
C HIS A 121 13.14 13.14 16.92
N MET A 122 12.69 13.41 15.69
CA MET A 122 13.21 14.52 14.88
C MET A 122 13.07 15.86 15.62
N ARG A 123 11.92 16.10 16.28
CA ARG A 123 11.73 17.30 17.10
C ARG A 123 12.71 17.37 18.27
N MET A 124 12.92 16.27 19.01
CA MET A 124 13.89 16.25 20.12
C MET A 124 15.31 16.52 19.63
N TYR A 125 15.71 15.89 18.51
CA TYR A 125 17.01 16.14 17.90
C TYR A 125 17.18 17.60 17.46
N ALA A 126 16.16 18.19 16.83
CA ALA A 126 16.21 19.59 16.41
C ALA A 126 16.33 20.56 17.60
N ILE A 127 15.63 20.28 18.70
CA ILE A 127 15.72 21.08 19.93
C ILE A 127 17.13 20.96 20.54
N LYS A 128 17.62 19.74 20.70
CA LYS A 128 18.97 19.48 21.23
C LYS A 128 20.05 20.14 20.37
N TYR A 129 19.96 19.99 19.05
CA TYR A 129 20.89 20.60 18.11
C TYR A 129 20.86 22.13 18.18
N LYS A 130 19.67 22.74 18.31
CA LYS A 130 19.54 24.19 18.51
C LYS A 130 20.27 24.64 19.77
N GLU A 131 20.10 23.94 20.88
CA GLU A 131 20.77 24.26 22.15
C GLU A 131 22.29 24.12 22.03
N GLU A 132 22.77 23.04 21.42
CA GLU A 132 24.20 22.82 21.17
C GLU A 132 24.80 23.93 20.30
N VAL A 133 24.15 24.27 19.17
CA VAL A 133 24.61 25.36 18.29
C VAL A 133 24.63 26.70 19.03
N HIS A 134 23.61 27.00 19.84
CA HIS A 134 23.60 28.23 20.63
C HIS A 134 24.77 28.30 21.62
N VAL A 135 25.08 27.19 22.29
CA VAL A 135 26.19 27.11 23.24
C VAL A 135 27.53 27.26 22.51
N THR A 136 27.74 26.54 21.40
CA THR A 136 28.97 26.61 20.62
C THR A 136 29.17 28.01 20.04
N LEU A 137 28.15 28.60 19.43
CA LEU A 137 28.21 29.95 18.86
C LEU A 137 28.50 31.00 19.96
N ALA A 138 27.84 30.90 21.10
CA ALA A 138 28.09 31.81 22.23
C ALA A 138 29.52 31.67 22.77
N ALA A 139 30.07 30.45 22.80
CA ALA A 139 31.46 30.23 23.20
C ALA A 139 32.46 30.85 22.21
N GLU A 140 32.24 30.67 20.91
CA GLU A 140 33.10 31.29 19.88
C GLU A 140 33.01 32.82 19.91
N LEU A 141 31.81 33.38 20.04
CA LEU A 141 31.63 34.83 20.16
C LEU A 141 32.37 35.39 21.38
N ARG A 142 32.33 34.70 22.53
CA ARG A 142 33.12 35.10 23.72
C ARG A 142 34.62 35.04 23.45
N ARG A 143 35.12 34.03 22.74
CA ARG A 143 36.55 33.93 22.35
C ARG A 143 36.97 35.05 21.40
N VAL A 144 36.13 35.41 20.43
CA VAL A 144 36.39 36.52 19.52
C VAL A 144 36.40 37.85 20.28
N LEU A 145 35.41 38.09 21.14
CA LEU A 145 35.36 39.30 21.97
C LEU A 145 36.53 39.41 22.95
N ALA A 146 37.00 38.30 23.51
CA ALA A 146 38.19 38.30 24.37
C ALA A 146 39.44 38.73 23.60
N ARG A 147 39.66 38.15 22.40
CA ARG A 147 40.76 38.55 21.52
C ARG A 147 40.74 40.03 21.17
N CYS A 148 39.56 40.58 20.83
CA CYS A 148 39.44 42.01 20.52
C CYS A 148 39.66 42.95 21.72
N LYS A 149 39.53 42.46 22.97
CA LYS A 149 39.81 43.25 24.18
C LYS A 149 41.27 43.22 24.59
N ASP A 150 41.97 42.14 24.26
CA ASP A 150 43.41 42.03 24.50
C ASP A 150 44.23 42.89 23.52
N ASP A 151 43.61 43.33 22.41
CA ASP A 151 44.20 44.23 21.40
C ASP A 151 44.05 45.75 21.72
N ASP A 152 43.66 46.10 22.96
CA ASP A 152 43.62 47.51 23.44
C ASP A 152 45.04 48.11 23.69
N ASP A 153 46.11 47.37 23.39
CA ASP A 153 47.47 47.93 23.25
C ASP A 153 47.68 48.49 21.83
N GLU A 154 47.14 49.68 21.59
CA GLU A 154 47.77 50.76 20.83
C GLU A 154 48.27 50.50 19.39
N SER A 155 47.66 49.60 18.58
CA SER A 155 48.09 49.47 17.17
C SER A 155 47.05 49.05 16.11
N CYS A 156 45.74 49.02 16.40
CA CYS A 156 44.75 48.58 15.39
C CYS A 156 43.96 49.71 14.69
N CYS A 157 44.29 50.99 14.96
CA CYS A 157 43.62 52.15 14.33
C CYS A 157 44.59 53.12 13.64
N ARG A 158 45.57 52.61 12.88
CA ARG A 158 46.22 53.42 11.83
C ARG A 158 45.96 52.77 10.47
N LEU A 159 45.29 53.57 9.64
CA LEU A 159 44.80 53.32 8.27
C LEU A 159 45.80 52.62 7.36
#